data_AF-A0A921DUZ8-F1
#
_entry.id   AF-A0A921DUZ8-F1
#
_cell.length_a   1.000
_cell.length_b   1.000
_cell.length_c   1.000
_cell.angle_alpha   90.00
_cell.angle_beta   90.00
_cell.angle_gamma   90.00
#
_symmetry.space_group_name_H-M   'P 1'
#
loop_
_entity.id
_entity.type
_entity.pdbx_description
1 polymer ?
#
loop_
_entity_poly.entity_id
_entity_poly.type
_entity_poly.pdbx_seq_one_letter_code
_entity_poly.pdbx_strand_id
1 'polypeptide(L)'
;NGICFSDKDEVWYFESIAGPHWAAIRIPDDAYVVAPNRFNIAEFDFDSDDTMFAADLPELIEKYHLNPDRDQVNLRHIFGSATIKDTRYNNPRAWYGQKYFNPEFDTDPFDQDLPFICRTDKKISIEDVKFVLSSHYQNTVYDAYGSLGTAEEKKLLRPIGINRNQELHILQIRNDVPAEIAGIHWLAFGPNTFNAVVPFYANVTDTPENYKNTTTELNPNNIYWLTNIMALIGDSNFDLYEDEENIFEQNTVAACRHLQIEADQAYKSHADIQAYLGDINNQMADLYQKNANTLLGQMLAFGEPKMNLKFQLHD
;
A
#
# COMPACT_ATOMS: atom_id res chain seq x y z
N ASN A 1 12.01 -5.07 12.57
CA ASN A 1 11.52 -5.02 11.18
C ASN A 1 10.45 -6.07 11.01
N GLY A 2 9.38 -5.72 10.32
CA GLY A 2 8.41 -6.67 9.80
C GLY A 2 8.75 -7.03 8.35
N ILE A 3 8.65 -8.30 7.99
CA ILE A 3 8.88 -8.80 6.63
C ILE A 3 7.72 -9.74 6.26
N CYS A 4 7.16 -9.55 5.06
CA CYS A 4 6.12 -10.43 4.53
C CYS A 4 6.72 -11.39 3.50
N PHE A 5 6.30 -12.65 3.54
CA PHE A 5 6.59 -13.66 2.53
C PHE A 5 5.27 -14.18 1.98
N SER A 6 5.22 -14.51 0.70
CA SER A 6 4.05 -15.15 0.11
C SER A 6 4.47 -16.02 -1.06
N ASP A 7 3.81 -17.16 -1.17
CA ASP A 7 3.73 -17.94 -2.40
C ASP A 7 2.27 -18.15 -2.79
N LYS A 8 2.00 -19.16 -3.62
CA LYS A 8 0.65 -19.43 -4.12
C LYS A 8 -0.28 -20.01 -3.03
N ASP A 9 0.29 -20.64 -2.01
CA ASP A 9 -0.43 -21.38 -0.98
C ASP A 9 -0.46 -20.61 0.36
N GLU A 10 0.61 -19.90 0.72
CA GLU A 10 0.72 -19.28 2.04
C GLU A 10 1.21 -17.83 2.02
N VAL A 11 0.83 -17.09 3.07
CA VAL A 11 1.36 -15.77 3.41
C VAL A 11 1.91 -15.83 4.83
N TRP A 12 3.14 -15.37 5.04
CA TRP A 12 3.79 -15.32 6.35
C TRP A 12 4.17 -13.88 6.72
N TYR A 13 3.96 -13.52 7.98
CA TYR A 13 4.41 -12.27 8.56
C TYR A 13 5.45 -12.53 9.64
N PHE A 14 6.67 -12.04 9.41
CA PHE A 14 7.82 -12.19 10.29
C PHE A 14 8.13 -10.86 10.98
N GLU A 15 8.46 -10.89 12.27
CA GLU A 15 9.05 -9.76 12.98
C GLU A 15 10.34 -10.13 13.70
N SER A 16 11.38 -9.35 13.46
CA SER A 16 12.65 -9.45 14.20
C SER A 16 12.47 -8.94 15.63
N ILE A 17 12.96 -9.69 16.61
CA ILE A 17 13.03 -9.31 18.02
C ILE A 17 14.52 -9.14 18.33
N ALA A 18 14.94 -7.96 18.83
CA ALA A 18 16.35 -7.53 18.94
C ALA A 18 17.44 -8.63 18.98
N GLY A 19 18.51 -8.47 18.20
CA GLY A 19 19.59 -9.46 18.13
C GLY A 19 19.23 -10.64 17.23
N PRO A 20 19.44 -11.90 17.67
CA PRO A 20 19.16 -13.09 16.85
C PRO A 20 17.70 -13.58 16.93
N HIS A 21 16.85 -12.96 17.76
CA HIS A 21 15.49 -13.43 18.02
C HIS A 21 14.50 -12.97 16.94
N TRP A 22 13.43 -13.73 16.78
CA TRP A 22 12.39 -13.46 15.80
C TRP A 22 11.18 -14.34 16.07
N ALA A 23 10.03 -13.91 15.54
CA ALA A 23 8.81 -14.71 15.46
C ALA A 23 8.12 -14.46 14.11
N ALA A 24 7.38 -15.45 13.63
CA ALA A 24 6.59 -15.37 12.42
C ALA A 24 5.29 -16.15 12.59
N ILE A 25 4.25 -15.68 11.93
CA ILE A 25 2.96 -16.35 11.84
C ILE A 25 2.58 -16.54 10.38
N ARG A 26 1.95 -17.67 10.05
CA ARG A 26 1.21 -17.83 8.81
C ARG A 26 -0.12 -17.09 8.95
N ILE A 27 -0.43 -16.23 8.00
CA ILE A 27 -1.73 -15.57 7.93
C ILE A 27 -2.75 -16.58 7.43
N PRO A 28 -3.87 -16.81 8.15
CA PRO A 28 -4.91 -17.72 7.70
C PRO A 28 -5.44 -17.33 6.31
N ASP A 29 -5.78 -18.34 5.50
CA ASP A 29 -6.23 -18.16 4.12
C ASP A 29 -7.47 -17.26 3.98
N ASP A 30 -8.28 -17.14 5.04
CA ASP A 30 -9.50 -16.35 5.12
C ASP A 30 -9.32 -14.96 5.78
N ALA A 31 -8.07 -14.54 6.01
CA ALA A 31 -7.75 -13.36 6.81
C ALA A 31 -6.93 -12.30 6.06
N TYR A 32 -6.82 -11.13 6.69
CA TYR A 32 -5.94 -10.04 6.27
C TYR A 32 -5.29 -9.37 7.48
N VAL A 33 -4.24 -8.58 7.22
CA VAL A 33 -3.48 -7.83 8.22
C VAL A 33 -3.26 -6.40 7.73
N VAL A 34 -3.40 -5.42 8.64
CA VAL A 34 -2.95 -4.03 8.41
C VAL A 34 -1.86 -3.71 9.41
N ALA A 35 -0.60 -3.69 8.95
CA ALA A 35 0.58 -3.58 9.80
C ALA A 35 1.27 -2.20 9.67
N PRO A 36 1.07 -1.27 10.62
CA PRO A 36 1.82 -0.01 10.68
C PRO A 36 3.24 -0.19 11.25
N ASN A 37 3.94 0.91 11.53
CA ASN A 37 5.32 0.89 12.05
C ASN A 37 5.37 0.69 13.58
N ARG A 38 4.69 -0.34 14.06
CA ARG A 38 4.66 -0.84 15.44
C ARG A 38 4.83 -2.37 15.37
N PHE A 39 5.35 -3.00 16.42
CA PHE A 39 5.33 -4.47 16.49
C PHE A 39 3.87 -4.94 16.43
N ASN A 40 3.54 -5.93 15.59
CA ASN A 40 2.17 -6.27 15.24
C ASN A 40 1.71 -7.63 15.76
N ILE A 41 2.58 -8.64 15.76
CA ILE A 41 2.22 -10.01 16.18
C ILE A 41 1.71 -9.95 17.63
N ALA A 42 0.42 -10.23 17.81
CA ALA A 42 -0.28 -10.13 19.08
C ALA A 42 -0.26 -11.48 19.80
N GLU A 43 -1.42 -12.12 19.98
CA GLU A 43 -1.54 -13.48 20.52
C GLU A 43 -0.68 -14.47 19.73
N PHE A 44 0.06 -15.33 20.44
CA PHE A 44 1.01 -16.25 19.83
C PHE A 44 0.99 -17.60 20.54
N ASP A 45 0.83 -18.66 19.76
CA ASP A 45 0.83 -20.05 20.21
C ASP A 45 2.11 -20.75 19.75
N PHE A 46 3.01 -21.07 20.68
CA PHE A 46 4.29 -21.72 20.38
C PHE A 46 4.16 -23.16 19.88
N ASP A 47 2.99 -23.79 20.08
CA ASP A 47 2.73 -25.18 19.67
C ASP A 47 1.98 -25.27 18.34
N SER A 48 1.62 -24.13 17.73
CA SER A 48 0.88 -24.08 16.46
C SER A 48 1.79 -24.29 15.25
N ASP A 49 1.33 -25.12 14.31
CA ASP A 49 1.97 -25.34 13.00
C ASP A 49 2.03 -24.05 12.16
N ASP A 50 1.15 -23.07 12.44
CA ASP A 50 1.11 -21.77 11.77
C ASP A 50 2.08 -20.76 12.39
N THR A 51 2.99 -21.18 13.28
CA THR A 51 3.97 -20.30 13.91
C THR A 51 5.40 -20.80 13.78
N MET A 52 6.33 -19.86 13.69
CA MET A 52 7.77 -20.13 13.71
C MET A 52 8.48 -19.07 14.55
N PHE A 53 9.50 -19.45 15.30
CA PHE A 53 10.19 -18.53 16.20
C PHE A 53 11.61 -18.99 16.52
N ALA A 54 12.43 -18.08 17.06
CA ALA A 54 13.73 -18.44 17.59
C ALA A 54 13.61 -19.49 18.70
N ALA A 55 14.37 -20.59 18.64
CA ALA A 55 14.16 -21.77 19.48
C ALA A 55 14.18 -21.50 21.00
N ASP A 56 14.94 -20.50 21.45
CA ASP A 56 15.06 -20.09 22.85
C ASP A 56 14.07 -19.01 23.26
N LEU A 57 13.17 -18.56 22.37
CA LEU A 57 12.24 -17.45 22.64
C LEU A 57 11.30 -17.73 23.84
N PRO A 58 10.69 -18.92 23.99
CA PRO A 58 9.90 -19.22 25.18
C PRO A 58 10.72 -19.20 26.48
N GLU A 59 11.93 -19.77 26.46
CA GLU A 59 12.83 -19.75 27.63
C GLU A 59 13.25 -18.32 27.96
N LEU A 60 13.56 -17.51 26.96
CA LEU A 60 13.92 -16.10 27.14
C LEU A 60 12.81 -15.32 27.86
N ILE A 61 11.55 -15.50 27.42
CA ILE A 61 10.40 -14.82 28.01
C ILE A 61 10.24 -15.18 29.48
N GLU A 62 10.26 -16.48 29.78
CA GLU A 62 10.05 -17.00 31.14
C GLU A 62 11.20 -16.63 32.08
N LYS A 63 12.44 -16.92 31.65
CA LYS A 63 13.66 -16.74 32.47
C LYS A 63 13.90 -15.30 32.89
N TYR A 64 13.54 -14.35 32.04
CA TYR A 64 13.74 -12.92 32.30
C TYR A 64 12.44 -12.19 32.68
N HIS A 65 11.35 -12.93 32.92
CA HIS A 65 10.05 -12.37 33.34
C HIS A 65 9.55 -11.26 32.40
N LEU A 66 9.66 -11.50 31.09
CA LEU A 66 9.33 -10.50 30.08
C LEU A 66 7.82 -10.39 29.84
N ASN A 67 7.02 -11.39 30.23
CA ASN A 67 5.59 -11.40 29.98
C ASN A 67 4.83 -10.47 30.94
N PRO A 68 4.21 -9.37 30.44
CA PRO A 68 3.41 -8.49 31.29
C PRO A 68 2.00 -9.06 31.56
N ASP A 69 1.55 -10.01 30.75
CA ASP A 69 0.22 -10.59 30.83
C ASP A 69 0.18 -11.80 31.77
N ARG A 70 -0.97 -12.05 32.40
CA ARG A 70 -1.12 -13.14 33.38
C ARG A 70 -1.36 -14.50 32.75
N ASP A 71 -2.23 -14.56 31.76
CA ASP A 71 -2.83 -15.80 31.26
C ASP A 71 -2.74 -15.96 29.74
N GLN A 72 -1.88 -15.18 29.08
CA GLN A 72 -1.69 -15.22 27.62
C GLN A 72 -0.24 -14.90 27.23
N VAL A 73 0.12 -15.26 26.01
CA VAL A 73 1.36 -14.84 25.36
C VAL A 73 0.99 -13.88 24.23
N ASN A 74 1.28 -12.60 24.40
CA ASN A 74 1.11 -11.58 23.38
C ASN A 74 2.48 -10.96 23.03
N LEU A 75 3.03 -11.28 21.86
CA LEU A 75 4.39 -10.86 21.52
C LEU A 75 4.53 -9.33 21.38
N ARG A 76 3.48 -8.63 20.97
CA ARG A 76 3.44 -7.15 20.94
C ARG A 76 3.48 -6.55 22.33
N HIS A 77 2.88 -7.19 23.34
CA HIS A 77 2.97 -6.74 24.73
C HIS A 77 4.35 -7.01 25.32
N ILE A 78 4.94 -8.16 25.00
CA ILE A 78 6.22 -8.63 25.53
C ILE A 78 7.40 -7.83 24.93
N PHE A 79 7.42 -7.68 23.60
CA PHE A 79 8.57 -7.15 22.87
C PHE A 79 8.29 -5.84 22.13
N GLY A 80 7.03 -5.43 22.03
CA GLY A 80 6.60 -4.26 21.28
C GLY A 80 6.53 -2.98 22.13
N SER A 81 5.60 -2.12 21.75
CA SER A 81 5.36 -0.83 22.38
C SER A 81 3.86 -0.56 22.50
N ALA A 82 3.46 0.27 23.45
CA ALA A 82 2.11 0.83 23.58
C ALA A 82 2.21 2.28 24.04
N THR A 83 2.80 3.14 23.21
CA THR A 83 3.17 4.51 23.57
C THR A 83 2.13 5.54 23.11
N ILE A 84 2.21 6.75 23.67
CA ILE A 84 1.42 7.90 23.17
C ILE A 84 1.74 8.22 21.70
N LYS A 85 2.95 7.92 21.23
CA LYS A 85 3.28 8.10 19.81
C LYS A 85 2.56 7.07 18.93
N ASP A 86 2.39 5.84 19.42
CA ASP A 86 1.67 4.78 18.69
C ASP A 86 0.22 5.19 18.40
N THR A 87 -0.44 5.86 19.35
CA THR A 87 -1.83 6.33 19.17
C THR A 87 -1.99 7.42 18.10
N ARG A 88 -0.90 8.05 17.64
CA ARG A 88 -0.96 9.10 16.60
C ARG A 88 -0.28 8.69 15.30
N TYR A 89 0.72 7.82 15.39
CA TYR A 89 1.59 7.48 14.26
C TYR A 89 1.30 6.08 13.70
N ASN A 90 0.78 5.15 14.50
CA ASN A 90 0.65 3.74 14.14
C ASN A 90 -0.80 3.27 14.15
N ASN A 91 -1.43 3.23 15.32
CA ASN A 91 -2.74 2.61 15.53
C ASN A 91 -3.83 3.16 14.58
N PRO A 92 -3.90 4.48 14.29
CA PRO A 92 -4.93 4.97 13.39
C PRO A 92 -4.86 4.39 11.97
N ARG A 93 -3.66 4.02 11.49
CA ARG A 93 -3.48 3.41 10.17
C ARG A 93 -4.02 1.98 10.12
N ALA A 94 -3.77 1.21 11.19
CA ALA A 94 -4.39 -0.11 11.35
C ALA A 94 -5.91 0.02 11.44
N TRP A 95 -6.38 0.93 12.30
CA TRP A 95 -7.79 1.20 12.51
C TRP A 95 -8.52 1.57 11.21
N TYR A 96 -7.99 2.49 10.41
CA TYR A 96 -8.67 2.95 9.19
C TYR A 96 -8.78 1.84 8.15
N GLY A 97 -7.71 1.05 7.97
CA GLY A 97 -7.75 -0.12 7.10
C GLY A 97 -8.73 -1.19 7.61
N GLN A 98 -8.74 -1.44 8.91
CA GLN A 98 -9.70 -2.37 9.52
C GLN A 98 -11.14 -1.90 9.38
N LYS A 99 -11.44 -0.62 9.64
CA LYS A 99 -12.78 -0.04 9.43
C LYS A 99 -13.24 -0.09 7.97
N TYR A 100 -12.31 0.00 7.01
CA TYR A 100 -12.64 -0.12 5.60
C TYR A 100 -13.12 -1.53 5.22
N PHE A 101 -12.47 -2.57 5.76
CA PHE A 101 -12.85 -3.96 5.51
C PHE A 101 -13.94 -4.49 6.45
N ASN A 102 -14.02 -3.94 7.65
CA ASN A 102 -14.90 -4.32 8.75
C ASN A 102 -15.58 -3.07 9.35
N PRO A 103 -16.53 -2.45 8.64
CA PRO A 103 -17.22 -1.25 9.11
C PRO A 103 -18.00 -1.48 10.42
N GLU A 104 -18.31 -2.72 10.75
CA GLU A 104 -18.98 -3.15 11.98
C GLU A 104 -18.07 -3.14 13.21
N PHE A 105 -16.74 -3.10 13.06
CA PHE A 105 -15.84 -3.00 14.21
C PHE A 105 -16.13 -1.72 14.96
N ASP A 106 -16.43 -1.76 16.26
CA ASP A 106 -16.64 -0.57 17.09
C ASP A 106 -15.34 -0.18 17.82
N THR A 107 -14.32 0.17 17.03
CA THR A 107 -12.98 0.55 17.53
C THR A 107 -12.67 2.02 17.29
N ASP A 108 -11.74 2.55 18.10
CA ASP A 108 -11.26 3.93 18.06
C ASP A 108 -9.83 3.98 17.44
N PRO A 109 -9.47 5.05 16.70
CA PRO A 109 -8.14 5.21 16.11
C PRO A 109 -6.97 5.14 17.10
N PHE A 110 -7.21 5.35 18.40
CA PHE A 110 -6.17 5.37 19.44
C PHE A 110 -6.01 4.05 20.18
N ASP A 111 -6.85 3.06 19.84
CA ASP A 111 -6.83 1.74 20.46
C ASP A 111 -5.46 1.06 20.29
N GLN A 112 -4.87 0.64 21.41
CA GLN A 112 -3.57 -0.04 21.44
C GLN A 112 -3.70 -1.54 21.13
N ASP A 113 -4.90 -2.09 21.21
CA ASP A 113 -5.17 -3.52 21.21
C ASP A 113 -5.97 -3.97 19.98
N LEU A 114 -5.93 -3.18 18.91
CA LEU A 114 -6.44 -3.59 17.60
C LEU A 114 -5.92 -4.98 17.22
N PRO A 115 -6.80 -5.85 16.69
CA PRO A 115 -6.45 -7.21 16.33
C PRO A 115 -5.40 -7.22 15.22
N PHE A 116 -4.49 -8.19 15.29
CA PHE A 116 -3.48 -8.37 14.27
C PHE A 116 -4.04 -9.09 13.03
N ILE A 117 -4.67 -10.24 13.24
CA ILE A 117 -5.36 -11.03 12.21
C ILE A 117 -6.84 -10.60 12.20
N CYS A 118 -7.30 -10.12 11.05
CA CYS A 118 -8.70 -9.73 10.83
C CYS A 118 -9.36 -10.61 9.77
N ARG A 119 -10.68 -10.75 9.82
CA ARG A 119 -11.50 -11.43 8.81
C ARG A 119 -12.61 -10.50 8.36
N THR A 120 -12.95 -10.53 7.08
CA THR A 120 -14.04 -9.73 6.50
C THR A 120 -14.96 -10.62 5.66
N ASP A 121 -16.23 -10.23 5.55
CA ASP A 121 -17.25 -10.97 4.80
C ASP A 121 -17.13 -10.83 3.28
N LYS A 122 -16.22 -9.97 2.80
CA LYS A 122 -15.95 -9.76 1.36
C LYS A 122 -14.53 -10.19 0.99
N LYS A 123 -14.36 -10.65 -0.26
CA LYS A 123 -13.01 -10.81 -0.83
C LYS A 123 -12.36 -9.44 -1.02
N ILE A 124 -11.04 -9.38 -0.91
CA ILE A 124 -10.24 -8.16 -1.05
C ILE A 124 -9.65 -8.10 -2.48
N SER A 125 -9.89 -6.99 -3.17
CA SER A 125 -9.32 -6.71 -4.49
C SER A 125 -7.99 -5.95 -4.39
N ILE A 126 -7.28 -5.83 -5.52
CA ILE A 126 -6.06 -5.01 -5.59
C ILE A 126 -6.41 -3.53 -5.39
N GLU A 127 -7.55 -3.11 -5.91
CA GLU A 127 -8.09 -1.76 -5.79
C GLU A 127 -8.43 -1.41 -4.34
N ASP A 128 -9.00 -2.36 -3.58
CA ASP A 128 -9.22 -2.19 -2.13
C ASP A 128 -7.89 -1.94 -1.39
N VAL A 129 -6.85 -2.73 -1.71
CA VAL A 129 -5.52 -2.60 -1.10
C VAL A 129 -4.87 -1.27 -1.45
N LYS A 130 -4.90 -0.89 -2.74
CA LYS A 130 -4.38 0.41 -3.22
C LYS A 130 -5.11 1.56 -2.53
N PHE A 131 -6.44 1.53 -2.44
CA PHE A 131 -7.21 2.56 -1.74
C PHE A 131 -6.75 2.73 -0.30
N VAL A 132 -6.65 1.64 0.48
CA VAL A 132 -6.19 1.72 1.88
C VAL A 132 -4.77 2.28 1.96
N LEU A 133 -3.86 1.85 1.08
CA LEU A 133 -2.48 2.35 1.02
C LEU A 133 -2.32 3.79 0.51
N SER A 134 -3.35 4.34 -0.15
CA SER A 134 -3.47 5.74 -0.56
C SER A 134 -4.19 6.61 0.47
N SER A 135 -4.80 6.02 1.48
CA SER A 135 -5.77 6.72 2.32
C SER A 135 -5.15 7.75 3.28
N HIS A 136 -5.94 8.78 3.57
CA HIS A 136 -5.60 9.89 4.45
C HIS A 136 -6.74 10.18 5.42
N TYR A 137 -7.47 9.13 5.85
CA TYR A 137 -8.60 9.19 6.77
C TYR A 137 -9.85 9.88 6.20
N GLN A 138 -10.11 9.69 4.91
CA GLN A 138 -11.27 10.23 4.20
C GLN A 138 -12.56 10.01 4.98
N ASN A 139 -13.44 11.02 4.97
CA ASN A 139 -14.71 11.06 5.69
C ASN A 139 -14.61 11.00 7.22
N THR A 140 -13.48 11.42 7.79
CA THR A 140 -13.30 11.60 9.24
C THR A 140 -12.83 13.02 9.57
N VAL A 141 -12.83 13.39 10.85
CA VAL A 141 -12.25 14.67 11.31
C VAL A 141 -10.72 14.73 11.19
N TYR A 142 -10.07 13.60 10.89
CA TYR A 142 -8.61 13.50 10.79
C TYR A 142 -8.09 13.61 9.36
N ASP A 143 -9.00 13.80 8.38
CA ASP A 143 -8.63 13.96 6.99
C ASP A 143 -7.85 15.27 6.76
N ALA A 144 -6.62 15.15 6.26
CA ALA A 144 -5.76 16.29 5.98
C ALA A 144 -6.33 17.22 4.88
N TYR A 145 -7.10 16.67 3.94
CA TYR A 145 -7.73 17.40 2.84
C TYR A 145 -9.22 17.66 3.08
N GLY A 146 -9.84 16.90 3.99
CA GLY A 146 -11.29 16.94 4.20
C GLY A 146 -11.82 18.25 4.77
N SER A 147 -13.13 18.44 4.71
CA SER A 147 -13.84 19.62 5.23
C SER A 147 -14.27 19.50 6.70
N LEU A 148 -14.19 18.30 7.27
CA LEU A 148 -14.53 18.01 8.68
C LEU A 148 -13.37 18.31 9.63
N GLY A 149 -13.64 18.47 10.93
CA GLY A 149 -12.62 18.58 11.98
C GLY A 149 -11.92 19.95 12.09
N THR A 150 -11.23 20.17 13.21
CA THR A 150 -10.40 21.37 13.46
C THR A 150 -9.05 21.30 12.77
N ALA A 151 -8.35 22.44 12.69
CA ALA A 151 -7.00 22.48 12.12
C ALA A 151 -5.99 21.60 12.89
N GLU A 152 -6.19 21.38 14.20
CA GLU A 152 -5.38 20.44 14.97
C GLU A 152 -5.73 18.98 14.66
N GLU A 153 -7.02 18.65 14.54
CA GLU A 153 -7.47 17.27 14.26
C GLU A 153 -6.93 16.75 12.92
N LYS A 154 -6.97 17.58 11.88
CA LYS A 154 -6.44 17.26 10.54
C LYS A 154 -4.93 17.00 10.49
N LYS A 155 -4.19 17.42 11.53
CA LYS A 155 -2.73 17.25 11.64
C LYS A 155 -2.34 16.28 12.75
N LEU A 156 -3.33 15.67 13.41
CA LEU A 156 -3.11 14.86 14.60
C LEU A 156 -2.50 13.50 14.25
N LEU A 157 -2.94 12.90 13.15
CA LEU A 157 -2.64 11.51 12.79
C LEU A 157 -1.78 11.44 11.54
N ARG A 158 -0.79 10.54 11.53
CA ARG A 158 0.02 10.29 10.32
C ARG A 158 -0.83 9.56 9.28
N PRO A 159 -1.09 10.11 8.08
CA PRO A 159 -1.87 9.41 7.04
C PRO A 159 -1.12 8.18 6.50
N ILE A 160 -1.83 7.30 5.76
CA ILE A 160 -1.24 6.12 5.13
C ILE A 160 -0.54 6.54 3.83
N GLY A 161 -1.32 7.08 2.90
CA GLY A 161 -0.83 7.83 1.74
C GLY A 161 -0.19 9.14 2.21
N ILE A 162 1.03 9.40 1.78
CA ILE A 162 1.84 10.50 2.33
C ILE A 162 2.88 10.98 1.33
N ASN A 163 3.31 12.24 1.46
CA ASN A 163 4.29 12.91 0.60
C ASN A 163 5.65 12.18 0.41
N ARG A 164 5.93 11.17 1.25
CA ARG A 164 7.16 10.39 1.26
C ARG A 164 6.95 8.91 0.93
N ASN A 165 5.81 8.54 0.34
CA ASN A 165 5.76 7.31 -0.43
C ASN A 165 6.75 7.48 -1.59
N GLN A 166 7.81 6.68 -1.58
CA GLN A 166 8.79 6.65 -2.66
C GLN A 166 8.31 5.70 -3.75
N GLU A 167 7.83 4.54 -3.31
CA GLU A 167 7.15 3.53 -4.09
C GLU A 167 6.00 2.93 -3.28
N LEU A 168 5.05 2.35 -4.00
CA LEU A 168 4.08 1.39 -3.49
C LEU A 168 4.20 0.14 -4.35
N HIS A 169 4.25 -1.02 -3.69
CA HIS A 169 4.19 -2.30 -4.35
C HIS A 169 3.10 -3.20 -3.75
N ILE A 170 2.40 -3.96 -4.60
CA ILE A 170 1.55 -5.08 -4.20
C ILE A 170 2.06 -6.31 -4.95
N LEU A 171 2.61 -7.27 -4.21
CA LEU A 171 3.13 -8.51 -4.78
C LEU A 171 1.99 -9.54 -4.80
N GLN A 172 1.63 -10.01 -5.98
CA GLN A 172 0.52 -10.94 -6.16
C GLN A 172 1.02 -12.23 -6.83
N ILE A 173 0.79 -13.36 -6.18
CA ILE A 173 0.93 -14.69 -6.79
C ILE A 173 -0.47 -15.21 -7.12
N ARG A 174 -0.77 -15.34 -8.42
CA ARG A 174 -2.08 -15.79 -8.91
C ARG A 174 -2.13 -17.32 -8.98
N ASN A 175 -3.23 -17.92 -8.54
CA ASN A 175 -3.38 -19.38 -8.42
C ASN A 175 -3.94 -20.07 -9.68
N ASP A 176 -4.92 -19.46 -10.36
CA ASP A 176 -5.63 -20.08 -11.48
C ASP A 176 -4.98 -19.82 -12.86
N VAL A 177 -3.68 -19.56 -12.87
CA VAL A 177 -2.88 -19.33 -14.08
C VAL A 177 -1.56 -20.10 -13.98
N PRO A 178 -0.92 -20.45 -15.11
CA PRO A 178 0.38 -21.14 -15.05
C PRO A 178 1.49 -20.30 -14.42
N ALA A 179 2.47 -20.99 -13.85
CA ALA A 179 3.53 -20.39 -13.03
C ALA A 179 4.31 -19.28 -13.78
N GLU A 180 4.43 -19.40 -15.10
CA GLU A 180 5.11 -18.45 -15.98
C GLU A 180 4.45 -17.07 -16.02
N ILE A 181 3.18 -16.97 -15.64
CA ILE A 181 2.40 -15.71 -15.58
C ILE A 181 1.77 -15.48 -14.20
N ALA A 182 2.08 -16.29 -13.19
CA ALA A 182 1.45 -16.21 -11.88
C ALA A 182 1.86 -14.95 -11.10
N GLY A 183 3.13 -14.58 -11.17
CA GLY A 183 3.69 -13.45 -10.42
C GLY A 183 3.43 -12.10 -11.08
N ILE A 184 2.71 -11.23 -10.37
CA ILE A 184 2.47 -9.83 -10.75
C ILE A 184 3.04 -8.91 -9.67
N HIS A 185 3.87 -7.96 -10.09
CA HIS A 185 4.38 -6.86 -9.28
C HIS A 185 3.60 -5.59 -9.64
N TRP A 186 2.56 -5.32 -8.88
CA TRP A 186 1.82 -4.07 -9.01
C TRP A 186 2.66 -2.93 -8.44
N LEU A 187 3.02 -1.94 -9.26
CA LEU A 187 3.97 -0.90 -8.87
C LEU A 187 3.42 0.51 -9.14
N ALA A 188 3.67 1.42 -8.22
CA ALA A 188 3.49 2.86 -8.38
C ALA A 188 4.64 3.62 -7.70
N PHE A 189 4.98 4.82 -8.18
CA PHE A 189 5.99 5.68 -7.56
C PHE A 189 5.37 6.94 -6.96
N GLY A 190 6.10 7.59 -6.03
CA GLY A 190 5.71 8.87 -5.44
C GLY A 190 4.51 8.79 -4.49
N PRO A 191 4.01 9.94 -4.02
CA PRO A 191 2.84 10.01 -3.14
C PRO A 191 1.61 9.32 -3.76
N ASN A 192 0.96 8.47 -2.97
CA ASN A 192 -0.11 7.59 -3.43
C ASN A 192 -1.45 8.28 -3.74
N THR A 193 -1.53 9.59 -3.53
CA THR A 193 -2.73 10.40 -3.76
C THR A 193 -2.92 10.84 -5.21
N PHE A 194 -1.87 10.75 -6.05
CA PHE A 194 -1.91 11.12 -7.47
C PHE A 194 -1.15 10.09 -8.31
N ASN A 195 -1.41 8.80 -8.05
CA ASN A 195 -0.76 7.70 -8.73
C ASN A 195 -1.69 6.48 -8.90
N ALA A 196 -1.35 5.62 -9.85
CA ALA A 196 -2.06 4.39 -10.12
C ALA A 196 -1.08 3.20 -10.14
N VAL A 197 -1.54 2.03 -9.72
CA VAL A 197 -0.72 0.80 -9.78
C VAL A 197 -0.74 0.19 -11.18
N VAL A 198 0.42 -0.29 -11.63
CA VAL A 198 0.57 -0.98 -12.92
C VAL A 198 0.92 -2.47 -12.69
N PRO A 199 0.19 -3.43 -13.26
CA PRO A 199 0.35 -4.87 -13.00
C PRO A 199 1.48 -5.50 -13.82
N PHE A 200 2.73 -5.16 -13.52
CA PHE A 200 3.86 -5.72 -14.26
C PHE A 200 4.01 -7.22 -13.99
N TYR A 201 4.19 -8.00 -15.06
CA TYR A 201 4.60 -9.39 -14.94
C TYR A 201 6.00 -9.48 -14.35
N ALA A 202 6.18 -10.33 -13.34
CA ALA A 202 7.46 -10.52 -12.66
C ALA A 202 8.42 -11.45 -13.44
N ASN A 203 7.90 -12.30 -14.33
CA ASN A 203 8.69 -13.23 -15.14
C ASN A 203 9.27 -12.56 -16.38
N VAL A 204 10.21 -11.64 -16.19
CA VAL A 204 10.89 -10.86 -17.23
C VAL A 204 12.38 -10.73 -16.92
N THR A 205 13.18 -10.37 -17.92
CA THR A 205 14.64 -10.19 -17.76
C THR A 205 15.08 -8.73 -17.69
N ASP A 206 14.19 -7.78 -17.99
CA ASP A 206 14.42 -6.34 -17.93
C ASP A 206 13.08 -5.62 -17.63
N THR A 207 13.15 -4.35 -17.25
CA THR A 207 11.99 -3.52 -16.88
C THR A 207 11.81 -2.32 -17.82
N PRO A 208 10.59 -1.72 -17.88
CA PRO A 208 10.32 -0.58 -18.75
C PRO A 208 11.20 0.64 -18.45
N GLU A 209 11.69 1.33 -19.49
CA GLU A 209 12.66 2.43 -19.36
C GLU A 209 12.16 3.58 -18.48
N ASN A 210 10.88 3.95 -18.61
CA ASN A 210 10.26 5.01 -17.83
C ASN A 210 10.01 4.64 -16.35
N TYR A 211 10.15 3.36 -15.96
CA TYR A 211 10.09 2.88 -14.58
C TYR A 211 11.46 2.49 -13.99
N LYS A 212 12.53 2.47 -14.78
CA LYS A 212 13.89 2.16 -14.30
C LYS A 212 14.82 3.37 -14.39
N ASN A 213 16.03 3.20 -13.87
CA ASN A 213 17.12 4.19 -13.99
C ASN A 213 16.80 5.59 -13.45
N THR A 214 15.95 5.71 -12.42
CA THR A 214 15.68 7.00 -11.77
C THR A 214 16.99 7.57 -11.20
N THR A 215 17.34 8.78 -11.64
CA THR A 215 18.50 9.54 -11.13
C THR A 215 18.04 10.64 -10.19
N THR A 216 19.00 11.35 -9.59
CA THR A 216 18.72 12.54 -8.77
C THR A 216 18.35 13.78 -9.59
N GLU A 217 18.49 13.73 -10.91
CA GLU A 217 18.13 14.84 -11.80
C GLU A 217 16.65 14.72 -12.21
N LEU A 218 15.92 15.83 -12.15
CA LEU A 218 14.52 15.87 -12.53
C LEU A 218 14.35 15.50 -14.01
N ASN A 219 13.60 14.44 -14.27
CA ASN A 219 13.24 14.03 -15.62
C ASN A 219 11.76 13.60 -15.68
N PRO A 220 10.84 14.43 -16.23
CA PRO A 220 9.42 14.11 -16.30
C PRO A 220 9.10 12.94 -17.26
N ASN A 221 10.08 12.42 -18.01
CA ASN A 221 9.92 11.18 -18.76
C ASN A 221 10.11 9.92 -17.89
N ASN A 222 10.61 10.07 -16.66
CA ASN A 222 10.68 9.01 -15.67
C ASN A 222 9.48 9.12 -14.71
N ILE A 223 8.79 8.00 -14.49
CA ILE A 223 7.51 7.97 -13.75
C ILE A 223 7.64 8.44 -12.31
N TYR A 224 8.78 8.17 -11.66
CA TYR A 224 9.02 8.67 -10.30
C TYR A 224 8.89 10.19 -10.25
N TRP A 225 9.56 10.91 -11.16
CA TRP A 225 9.52 12.37 -11.19
C TRP A 225 8.18 12.91 -11.65
N LEU A 226 7.59 12.31 -12.69
CA LEU A 226 6.28 12.73 -13.20
C LEU A 226 5.21 12.67 -12.11
N THR A 227 5.14 11.58 -11.36
CA THR A 227 4.17 11.44 -10.27
C THR A 227 4.46 12.39 -9.11
N ASN A 228 5.72 12.63 -8.74
CA ASN A 228 6.04 13.62 -7.72
C ASN A 228 5.62 15.04 -8.13
N ILE A 229 5.72 15.40 -9.42
CA ILE A 229 5.21 16.68 -9.94
C ILE A 229 3.68 16.73 -9.79
N MET A 230 2.96 15.70 -10.24
CA MET A 230 1.51 15.65 -10.14
C MET A 230 1.05 15.74 -8.68
N ALA A 231 1.62 14.93 -7.78
CA ALA A 231 1.26 14.95 -6.38
C ALA A 231 1.53 16.29 -5.69
N LEU A 232 2.64 16.97 -6.03
CA LEU A 232 2.93 18.30 -5.48
C LEU A 232 1.91 19.35 -5.93
N ILE A 233 1.50 19.32 -7.20
CA ILE A 233 0.44 20.20 -7.71
C ILE A 233 -0.90 19.84 -7.07
N GLY A 234 -1.21 18.55 -6.98
CA GLY A 234 -2.41 18.00 -6.38
C GLY A 234 -2.61 18.44 -4.92
N ASP A 235 -1.56 18.31 -4.11
CA ASP A 235 -1.54 18.72 -2.70
C ASP A 235 -1.86 20.21 -2.49
N SER A 236 -1.55 21.06 -3.47
CA SER A 236 -1.82 22.51 -3.37
C SER A 236 -3.31 22.86 -3.35
N ASN A 237 -4.17 22.00 -3.92
CA ASN A 237 -5.61 22.15 -3.95
C ASN A 237 -6.30 20.82 -4.26
N PHE A 238 -6.32 19.89 -3.30
CA PHE A 238 -6.79 18.52 -3.49
C PHE A 238 -8.21 18.45 -4.10
N ASP A 239 -9.17 19.15 -3.52
CA ASP A 239 -10.57 19.23 -3.97
C ASP A 239 -10.73 19.69 -5.43
N LEU A 240 -9.78 20.47 -5.97
CA LEU A 240 -9.84 20.91 -7.36
C LEU A 240 -9.46 19.80 -8.34
N TYR A 241 -8.64 18.85 -7.91
CA TYR A 241 -7.99 17.87 -8.79
C TYR A 241 -8.43 16.43 -8.54
N GLU A 242 -9.06 16.13 -7.40
CA GLU A 242 -9.44 14.76 -7.02
C GLU A 242 -10.32 14.05 -8.05
N ASP A 243 -11.25 14.74 -8.70
CA ASP A 243 -12.12 14.14 -9.70
C ASP A 243 -11.36 13.66 -10.94
N GLU A 244 -10.39 14.43 -11.42
CA GLU A 244 -9.55 14.03 -12.55
C GLU A 244 -8.54 12.95 -12.18
N GLU A 245 -8.04 12.99 -10.94
CA GLU A 245 -7.19 11.94 -10.39
C GLU A 245 -7.93 10.60 -10.34
N ASN A 246 -9.17 10.59 -9.83
CA ASN A 246 -10.03 9.41 -9.79
C ASN A 246 -10.27 8.82 -11.20
N ILE A 247 -10.53 9.69 -12.19
CA ILE A 247 -10.71 9.29 -13.60
C ILE A 247 -9.41 8.71 -14.16
N PHE A 248 -8.27 9.34 -13.86
CA PHE A 248 -6.95 8.86 -14.25
C PHE A 248 -6.65 7.47 -13.67
N GLU A 249 -6.86 7.26 -12.37
CA GLU A 249 -6.59 5.97 -11.72
C GLU A 249 -7.49 4.89 -12.31
N GLN A 250 -8.80 5.14 -12.40
CA GLN A 250 -9.77 4.20 -12.96
C GLN A 250 -9.42 3.79 -14.40
N ASN A 251 -9.16 4.76 -15.28
CA ASN A 251 -8.87 4.49 -16.69
C ASN A 251 -7.54 3.75 -16.88
N THR A 252 -6.53 4.12 -16.09
CA THR A 252 -5.20 3.51 -16.17
C THR A 252 -5.23 2.06 -15.72
N VAL A 253 -5.81 1.79 -14.55
CA VAL A 253 -5.91 0.42 -14.02
C VAL A 253 -6.77 -0.45 -14.95
N ALA A 254 -7.91 0.06 -15.43
CA ALA A 254 -8.79 -0.68 -16.33
C ALA A 254 -8.10 -1.06 -17.65
N ALA A 255 -7.37 -0.13 -18.26
CA ALA A 255 -6.69 -0.38 -19.52
C ALA A 255 -5.47 -1.32 -19.36
N CYS A 256 -4.71 -1.19 -18.26
CA CYS A 256 -3.65 -2.14 -17.95
C CYS A 256 -4.20 -3.54 -17.66
N ARG A 257 -5.32 -3.67 -16.94
CA ARG A 257 -5.99 -4.96 -16.74
C ARG A 257 -6.47 -5.57 -18.05
N HIS A 258 -6.95 -4.76 -18.99
CA HIS A 258 -7.32 -5.24 -20.32
C HIS A 258 -6.13 -5.86 -21.04
N LEU A 259 -4.97 -5.17 -21.06
CA LEU A 259 -3.72 -5.73 -21.59
C LEU A 259 -3.30 -7.02 -20.88
N GLN A 260 -3.44 -7.07 -19.55
CA GLN A 260 -3.14 -8.26 -18.75
C GLN A 260 -4.01 -9.45 -19.19
N ILE A 261 -5.32 -9.25 -19.33
CA ILE A 261 -6.27 -10.31 -19.74
C ILE A 261 -5.96 -10.82 -21.14
N GLU A 262 -5.68 -9.94 -22.09
CA GLU A 262 -5.29 -10.35 -23.45
C GLU A 262 -3.98 -11.12 -23.43
N ALA A 263 -3.01 -10.69 -22.62
CA ALA A 263 -1.74 -11.38 -22.46
C ALA A 263 -1.87 -12.76 -21.83
N ASP A 264 -2.70 -12.90 -20.80
CA ASP A 264 -3.00 -14.18 -20.15
C ASP A 264 -3.64 -15.19 -21.12
N GLN A 265 -4.39 -14.71 -22.12
CA GLN A 265 -5.01 -15.56 -23.14
C GLN A 265 -4.02 -15.94 -24.25
N ALA A 266 -3.08 -15.05 -24.58
CA ALA A 266 -2.19 -15.18 -25.72
C ALA A 266 -0.78 -15.70 -25.38
N TYR A 267 -0.33 -15.73 -24.13
CA TYR A 267 1.09 -16.03 -23.83
C TYR A 267 1.58 -17.38 -24.39
N LYS A 268 0.72 -18.41 -24.46
CA LYS A 268 1.08 -19.74 -25.01
C LYS A 268 1.41 -19.73 -26.50
N SER A 269 1.00 -18.71 -27.25
CA SER A 269 1.34 -18.59 -28.67
C SER A 269 2.76 -18.03 -28.90
N HIS A 270 3.42 -17.58 -27.84
CA HIS A 270 4.74 -16.97 -27.89
C HIS A 270 5.81 -18.00 -27.48
N ALA A 271 6.83 -18.17 -28.32
CA ALA A 271 7.94 -19.09 -28.05
C ALA A 271 8.84 -18.60 -26.92
N ASP A 272 9.03 -17.28 -26.82
CA ASP A 272 9.75 -16.61 -25.73
C ASP A 272 8.75 -15.84 -24.87
N ILE A 273 8.34 -16.48 -23.77
CA ILE A 273 7.35 -15.91 -22.84
C ILE A 273 7.93 -14.69 -22.13
N GLN A 274 9.20 -14.69 -21.73
CA GLN A 274 9.79 -13.57 -20.98
C GLN A 274 9.90 -12.31 -21.85
N ALA A 275 10.31 -12.45 -23.11
CA ALA A 275 10.30 -11.35 -24.06
C ALA A 275 8.89 -10.81 -24.28
N TYR A 276 7.91 -11.69 -24.48
CA TYR A 276 6.51 -11.30 -24.66
C TYR A 276 5.95 -10.53 -23.44
N LEU A 277 6.15 -11.04 -22.24
CA LEU A 277 5.71 -10.37 -21.01
C LEU A 277 6.44 -9.04 -20.79
N GLY A 278 7.72 -8.96 -21.19
CA GLY A 278 8.47 -7.70 -21.23
C GLY A 278 7.83 -6.66 -22.15
N ASP A 279 7.40 -7.07 -23.35
CA ASP A 279 6.70 -6.19 -24.29
C ASP A 279 5.33 -5.73 -23.76
N ILE A 280 4.61 -6.60 -23.04
CA ILE A 280 3.36 -6.23 -22.37
C ILE A 280 3.62 -5.25 -21.22
N ASN A 281 4.67 -5.45 -20.43
CA ASN A 281 5.08 -4.50 -19.39
C ASN A 281 5.42 -3.13 -19.98
N ASN A 282 6.12 -3.06 -21.13
CA ASN A 282 6.40 -1.81 -21.83
C ASN A 282 5.11 -1.09 -22.26
N GLN A 283 4.14 -1.83 -22.82
CA GLN A 283 2.84 -1.26 -23.21
C GLN A 283 2.06 -0.70 -22.02
N MET A 284 2.03 -1.42 -20.90
CA MET A 284 1.38 -0.96 -19.67
C MET A 284 2.06 0.31 -19.13
N ALA A 285 3.39 0.37 -19.17
CA ALA A 285 4.15 1.52 -18.72
C ALA A 285 3.93 2.76 -19.60
N ASP A 286 3.92 2.58 -20.93
CA ASP A 286 3.62 3.65 -21.89
C ASP A 286 2.18 4.17 -21.71
N LEU A 287 1.24 3.27 -21.44
CA LEU A 287 -0.15 3.61 -21.16
C LEU A 287 -0.27 4.47 -19.90
N TYR A 288 0.40 4.06 -18.82
CA TYR A 288 0.47 4.87 -17.59
C TYR A 288 1.05 6.26 -17.90
N GLN A 289 2.20 6.32 -18.58
CA GLN A 289 2.85 7.59 -18.88
C GLN A 289 1.96 8.52 -19.69
N LYS A 290 1.24 8.00 -20.69
CA LYS A 290 0.29 8.76 -21.49
C LYS A 290 -0.86 9.32 -20.64
N ASN A 291 -1.45 8.48 -19.78
CA ASN A 291 -2.55 8.90 -18.92
C ASN A 291 -2.09 9.91 -17.85
N ALA A 292 -0.90 9.71 -17.27
CA ALA A 292 -0.31 10.65 -16.31
C ALA A 292 -0.02 12.02 -16.93
N ASN A 293 0.51 12.05 -18.15
CA ASN A 293 0.69 13.31 -18.88
C ASN A 293 -0.66 13.99 -19.22
N THR A 294 -1.71 13.20 -19.47
CA THR A 294 -3.06 13.72 -19.69
C THR A 294 -3.60 14.38 -18.41
N LEU A 295 -3.50 13.69 -17.27
CA LEU A 295 -3.87 14.22 -15.97
C LEU A 295 -3.10 15.52 -15.66
N LEU A 296 -1.77 15.51 -15.82
CA LEU A 296 -0.96 16.71 -15.56
C LEU A 296 -1.41 17.89 -16.44
N GLY A 297 -1.76 17.65 -17.71
CA GLY A 297 -2.33 18.67 -18.59
C GLY A 297 -3.67 19.22 -18.11
N GLN A 298 -4.56 18.36 -17.61
CA GLN A 298 -5.85 18.76 -17.03
C GLN A 298 -5.66 19.56 -15.73
N MET A 299 -4.76 19.11 -14.86
CA MET A 299 -4.42 19.82 -13.62
C MET A 299 -3.89 21.23 -13.90
N LEU A 300 -3.02 21.39 -14.90
CA LEU A 300 -2.55 22.71 -15.34
C LEU A 300 -3.71 23.57 -15.85
N ALA A 301 -4.59 23.01 -16.69
CA ALA A 301 -5.74 23.73 -17.23
C ALA A 301 -6.74 24.19 -16.15
N PHE A 302 -6.92 23.40 -15.09
CA PHE A 302 -7.78 23.76 -13.95
C PHE A 302 -7.10 24.71 -12.96
N GLY A 303 -5.79 24.55 -12.75
CA GLY A 303 -5.00 25.33 -11.82
C GLY A 303 -4.70 26.75 -12.31
N GLU A 304 -4.38 26.93 -13.60
CA GLU A 304 -3.98 28.23 -14.17
C GLU A 304 -5.02 29.34 -13.91
N PRO A 305 -6.34 29.17 -14.17
CA PRO A 305 -7.34 30.18 -13.87
C PRO A 305 -7.53 30.48 -12.36
N LYS A 306 -7.00 29.62 -11.49
CA LYS A 306 -7.08 29.73 -10.03
C LYS A 306 -5.85 30.39 -9.41
N MET A 307 -4.79 30.63 -10.18
CA MET A 307 -3.58 31.31 -9.69
C MET A 307 -3.89 32.66 -9.04
N ASN A 308 -3.17 32.98 -7.96
CA ASN A 308 -3.29 34.27 -7.27
C ASN A 308 -2.90 35.45 -8.16
N LEU A 309 -1.96 35.23 -9.08
CA LEU A 309 -1.54 36.22 -10.08
C LEU A 309 -2.52 36.22 -11.26
N LYS A 310 -3.70 36.79 -11.05
CA LYS A 310 -4.71 36.96 -12.11
C LYS A 310 -5.40 38.31 -12.03
N PHE A 311 -5.81 38.83 -13.17
CA PHE A 311 -6.69 39.99 -13.29
C PHE A 311 -7.69 39.70 -14.41
N GLN A 312 -8.97 39.77 -14.10
CA GLN A 312 -10.05 39.58 -15.08
C GLN A 312 -10.85 40.87 -15.15
N LEU A 313 -10.91 41.48 -16.33
CA LEU A 313 -11.88 42.53 -16.59
C LEU A 313 -13.27 41.87 -16.70
N HIS A 314 -14.26 42.42 -16.01
CA HIS A 314 -15.65 41.95 -16.04
C HIS A 314 -16.49 42.77 -17.02
N ASP A 315 -15.93 43.06 -18.20
CA ASP A 315 -16.54 43.81 -19.29
C ASP A 315 -16.80 42.96 -20.55
#